data_AF-A0A511JNL2-F1
#
_entry.id   AF-A0A511JNL2-F1
#
_cell.length_a   1.000
_cell.length_b   1.000
_cell.length_c   1.000
_cell.angle_alpha   90.00
_cell.angle_beta   90.00
_cell.angle_gamma   90.00
#
_symmetry.space_group_name_H-M   'P 1'
#
loop_
_entity.id
_entity.type
_entity.pdbx_description
1 polymer ?
#
loop_
_entity_poly.entity_id
_entity_poly.type
_entity_poly.pdbx_seq_one_letter_code
_entity_poly.pdbx_strand_id
1 'polypeptide(L)'
;MSGRERDALARPAVRTALISACVLVGTLVLAPTASASSGEGELRPGETLQSGEGLVSADGSQTLVVQPDGVLALFGAEPDPRWVSGPAEPGSSLVVAESGDVTLTAPDGTVGWRPDAPATVGSRLVLRDDGNLVVLDPQGVQVWESGTAVRPSILPSGGVLGPGDALSSPDGRHTLLVLDDGDVALLGPDATTRWSTGTEQPGSRLTLREDGNLVVTDPDGDRLWRSRTAGHPGSSLVLQDDGDLVLYDAAGTAVWSTGTVIGPSALVSGAPVAVGGQLTSPDGHLHLRLGPDGLTLAYDDAVVWTAEVPGATGLAVQEDGNVVLTGADGGVLWASATPGHPGATLRLEEGALLLSAATGQELWRVDVPAELLTRSQVATDCDDVTAPVPQEDTVVTASGVRVHPCLADALDVLMATARADGIDLRAWGWRSSSQQIALRAANCSPTEADPSVVTCRPQTAPPGTSRHERGLALDFTVDGKVLRAGSPAFLWLTEHAADYGLENLPGEPWHWSVDGW
;
A
#
# COMPACT_ATOMS: atom_id res chain seq x y z
N MET A 1 -26.55 -75.04 -68.70
CA MET A 1 -25.12 -75.22 -69.05
C MET A 1 -24.57 -73.83 -69.31
N SER A 2 -23.51 -73.33 -68.69
CA SER A 2 -22.43 -73.93 -67.92
C SER A 2 -21.90 -72.85 -66.95
N GLY A 3 -21.41 -73.27 -65.78
CA GLY A 3 -20.78 -72.39 -64.79
C GLY A 3 -19.38 -72.86 -64.42
N ARG A 4 -18.66 -71.98 -63.70
CA ARG A 4 -17.50 -72.14 -62.77
C ARG A 4 -16.51 -70.99 -62.98
N GLU A 5 -16.34 -70.07 -62.04
CA GLU A 5 -15.65 -70.14 -60.71
C GLU A 5 -14.18 -69.68 -60.79
N ARG A 6 -13.83 -68.61 -60.04
CA ARG A 6 -12.87 -68.52 -58.89
C ARG A 6 -12.12 -67.18 -58.79
N ASP A 7 -12.38 -66.47 -57.68
CA ASP A 7 -11.51 -65.80 -56.68
C ASP A 7 -10.05 -65.41 -57.02
N ALA A 8 -9.38 -64.43 -56.39
CA ALA A 8 -9.67 -63.24 -55.59
C ALA A 8 -8.30 -62.61 -55.21
N LEU A 9 -8.32 -61.35 -54.75
CA LEU A 9 -7.38 -60.65 -53.84
C LEU A 9 -6.15 -59.89 -54.38
N ALA A 10 -5.96 -58.70 -53.78
CA ALA A 10 -5.12 -57.56 -54.14
C ALA A 10 -3.91 -57.36 -53.21
N ARG A 11 -2.92 -56.53 -53.62
CA ARG A 11 -1.81 -55.96 -52.82
C ARG A 11 -1.23 -54.65 -53.45
N PRO A 12 -0.41 -53.83 -52.72
CA PRO A 12 -0.45 -52.35 -52.72
C PRO A 12 0.83 -51.60 -53.24
N ALA A 13 0.86 -50.27 -53.08
CA ALA A 13 1.81 -49.28 -53.65
C ALA A 13 3.02 -48.87 -52.76
N VAL A 14 4.11 -48.38 -53.39
CA VAL A 14 5.34 -47.80 -52.78
C VAL A 14 5.88 -46.59 -53.60
N ARG A 15 6.54 -45.65 -52.89
CA ARG A 15 7.10 -44.31 -53.24
C ARG A 15 8.38 -44.30 -54.12
N THR A 16 8.68 -43.18 -54.82
CA THR A 16 10.05 -42.66 -55.06
C THR A 16 10.07 -41.13 -55.37
N ALA A 17 11.20 -40.47 -55.06
CA ALA A 17 11.45 -39.02 -54.98
C ALA A 17 12.17 -38.40 -56.20
N LEU A 18 12.23 -37.06 -56.27
CA LEU A 18 13.16 -36.30 -57.12
C LEU A 18 13.60 -34.98 -56.46
N ILE A 19 14.89 -34.66 -56.61
CA ILE A 19 15.64 -33.53 -56.06
C ILE A 19 15.63 -32.37 -57.07
N SER A 20 15.53 -31.13 -56.61
CA SER A 20 15.98 -29.94 -57.36
C SER A 20 16.54 -28.88 -56.41
N ALA A 21 17.74 -28.40 -56.74
CA ALA A 21 18.46 -27.34 -56.05
C ALA A 21 17.94 -25.97 -56.50
N CYS A 22 17.73 -25.06 -55.55
CA CYS A 22 17.50 -23.64 -55.82
C CYS A 22 18.45 -22.77 -54.97
N VAL A 23 18.94 -21.73 -55.63
CA VAL A 23 19.99 -20.80 -55.24
C VAL A 23 19.59 -19.94 -54.04
N LEU A 24 20.52 -19.81 -53.08
CA LEU A 24 20.38 -18.98 -51.89
C LEU A 24 20.55 -17.49 -52.26
N VAL A 25 19.46 -16.73 -52.24
CA VAL A 25 19.51 -15.26 -52.14
C VAL A 25 19.16 -14.93 -50.70
N GLY A 26 20.15 -14.52 -49.92
CA GLY A 26 19.98 -14.12 -48.53
C GLY A 26 19.12 -12.87 -48.45
N THR A 27 17.84 -13.05 -48.10
CA THR A 27 17.02 -11.99 -47.53
C THR A 27 17.25 -12.06 -46.02
N LEU A 28 17.81 -10.99 -45.46
CA LEU A 28 17.83 -10.78 -44.02
C LEU A 28 16.38 -10.54 -43.61
N VAL A 29 15.67 -11.61 -43.24
CA VAL A 29 14.36 -11.51 -42.59
C VAL A 29 14.66 -11.03 -41.17
N LEU A 30 14.48 -9.74 -40.92
CA LEU A 30 14.27 -9.25 -39.56
C LEU A 30 13.01 -9.98 -39.07
N ALA A 31 13.18 -10.93 -38.14
CA ALA A 31 12.04 -11.50 -37.45
C ALA A 31 11.29 -10.34 -36.76
N PRO A 32 9.94 -10.29 -36.84
CA PRO A 32 9.20 -9.35 -36.01
C PRO A 32 9.59 -9.61 -34.55
N THR A 33 9.93 -8.55 -33.82
CA THR A 33 10.04 -8.60 -32.36
C THR A 33 8.72 -9.15 -31.82
N ALA A 34 8.77 -10.15 -30.95
CA ALA A 34 7.57 -10.70 -30.34
C ALA A 34 6.90 -9.60 -29.49
N SER A 35 5.73 -9.16 -29.91
CA SER A 35 4.85 -8.35 -29.05
C SER A 35 4.11 -9.29 -28.11
N ALA A 36 4.10 -8.99 -26.82
CA ALA A 36 3.25 -9.70 -25.87
C ALA A 36 1.77 -9.49 -26.21
N SER A 37 0.91 -10.44 -25.86
CA SER A 37 -0.53 -10.21 -25.88
C SER A 37 -0.87 -9.30 -24.70
N SER A 38 -1.45 -8.12 -24.94
CA SER A 38 -1.97 -7.27 -23.87
C SER A 38 -2.95 -8.07 -22.97
N GLY A 39 -2.76 -8.02 -21.65
CA GLY A 39 -3.68 -8.64 -20.69
C GLY A 39 -3.20 -9.94 -19.99
N GLU A 40 -1.96 -10.36 -20.21
CA GLU A 40 -1.31 -11.36 -19.33
C GLU A 40 -0.53 -10.65 -18.21
N GLY A 41 -0.43 -11.26 -17.03
CA GLY A 41 0.27 -10.69 -15.86
C GLY A 41 1.80 -10.86 -15.91
N GLU A 42 2.36 -11.20 -17.06
CA GLU A 42 3.77 -11.55 -17.22
C GLU A 42 4.31 -11.05 -18.57
N LEU A 43 5.54 -10.57 -18.58
CA LEU A 43 6.32 -10.23 -19.77
C LEU A 43 7.57 -11.12 -19.82
N ARG A 44 7.71 -11.91 -20.89
CA ARG A 44 8.72 -12.97 -21.04
C ARG A 44 9.98 -12.51 -21.79
N PRO A 45 11.08 -13.28 -21.73
CA PRO A 45 12.26 -13.02 -22.55
C PRO A 45 11.93 -12.84 -24.03
N GLY A 46 12.44 -11.76 -24.62
CA GLY A 46 12.23 -11.38 -26.01
C GLY A 46 10.95 -10.59 -26.27
N GLU A 47 10.09 -10.39 -25.27
CA GLU A 47 8.84 -9.66 -25.41
C GLU A 47 8.98 -8.16 -25.09
N THR A 48 8.07 -7.38 -25.65
CA THR A 48 8.01 -5.93 -25.48
C THR A 48 6.58 -5.46 -25.33
N LEU A 49 6.35 -4.51 -24.43
CA LEU A 49 5.13 -3.70 -24.35
C LEU A 49 5.39 -2.34 -24.99
N GLN A 50 4.59 -2.01 -26.00
CA GLN A 50 4.61 -0.70 -26.65
C GLN A 50 3.82 0.33 -25.82
N SER A 51 3.97 1.59 -26.19
CA SER A 51 3.15 2.66 -25.64
C SER A 51 1.65 2.38 -25.86
N GLY A 52 0.88 2.49 -24.78
CA GLY A 52 -0.54 2.16 -24.70
C GLY A 52 -0.85 0.70 -24.34
N GLU A 53 0.16 -0.18 -24.29
CA GLU A 53 0.00 -1.58 -23.90
C GLU A 53 0.32 -1.78 -22.41
N GLY A 54 -0.16 -2.89 -21.85
CA GLY A 54 0.00 -3.19 -20.44
C GLY A 54 -0.18 -4.65 -20.05
N LEU A 55 0.24 -4.95 -18.82
CA LEU A 55 -0.02 -6.21 -18.13
C LEU A 55 -1.22 -6.04 -17.20
N VAL A 56 -1.94 -7.13 -16.98
CA VAL A 56 -3.06 -7.20 -16.04
C VAL A 56 -2.79 -8.39 -15.10
N SER A 57 -2.89 -8.19 -13.79
CA SER A 57 -2.71 -9.28 -12.81
C SER A 57 -3.71 -10.43 -13.07
N ALA A 58 -3.44 -11.61 -12.54
CA ALA A 58 -4.25 -12.80 -12.83
C ALA A 58 -5.69 -12.65 -12.32
N ASP A 59 -5.87 -11.92 -11.23
CA ASP A 59 -7.18 -11.56 -10.67
C ASP A 59 -7.85 -10.33 -11.33
N GLY A 60 -7.14 -9.63 -12.22
CA GLY A 60 -7.62 -8.43 -12.91
C GLY A 60 -7.60 -7.15 -12.09
N SER A 61 -7.08 -7.17 -10.85
CA SER A 61 -7.15 -6.03 -9.93
C SER A 61 -6.05 -4.99 -10.12
N GLN A 62 -4.96 -5.36 -10.80
CA GLN A 62 -3.79 -4.50 -11.03
C GLN A 62 -3.52 -4.38 -12.52
N THR A 63 -3.19 -3.17 -12.95
CA THR A 63 -2.80 -2.92 -14.35
C THR A 63 -1.49 -2.14 -14.39
N LEU A 64 -0.51 -2.65 -15.12
CA LEU A 64 0.73 -1.95 -15.43
C LEU A 64 0.67 -1.48 -16.89
N VAL A 65 0.77 -0.18 -17.15
CA VAL A 65 0.65 0.40 -18.49
C VAL A 65 1.87 1.24 -18.84
N VAL A 66 2.40 1.09 -20.06
CA VAL A 66 3.32 2.07 -20.66
C VAL A 66 2.46 3.19 -21.23
N GLN A 67 2.45 4.35 -20.58
CA GLN A 67 1.58 5.46 -20.97
C GLN A 67 2.00 6.11 -22.30
N PRO A 68 1.11 6.89 -22.96
CA PRO A 68 1.41 7.63 -24.19
C PRO A 68 2.60 8.60 -24.07
N ASP A 69 2.81 9.17 -22.87
CA ASP A 69 3.93 10.04 -22.55
C ASP A 69 5.23 9.27 -22.24
N GLY A 70 5.18 7.94 -22.27
CA GLY A 70 6.31 7.04 -22.05
C GLY A 70 6.47 6.54 -20.62
N VAL A 71 5.72 7.08 -19.66
CA VAL A 71 5.83 6.68 -18.24
C VAL A 71 5.27 5.28 -18.04
N LEU A 72 6.01 4.40 -17.38
CA LEU A 72 5.46 3.13 -16.92
C LEU A 72 4.71 3.38 -15.60
N ALA A 73 3.42 3.06 -15.57
CA ALA A 73 2.57 3.31 -14.42
C ALA A 73 1.80 2.07 -13.99
N LEU A 74 1.73 1.87 -12.68
CA LEU A 74 0.96 0.82 -12.03
C LEU A 74 -0.31 1.42 -11.43
N PHE A 75 -1.45 0.84 -11.78
CA PHE A 75 -2.77 1.20 -11.30
C PHE A 75 -3.36 0.03 -10.50
N GLY A 76 -4.10 0.38 -9.44
CA GLY A 76 -5.04 -0.52 -8.78
C GLY A 76 -6.46 -0.27 -9.27
N ALA A 77 -7.46 -0.44 -8.38
CA ALA A 77 -8.86 -0.12 -8.67
C ALA A 77 -9.15 1.40 -8.80
N GLU A 78 -8.27 2.23 -8.24
CA GLU A 78 -8.38 3.69 -8.26
C GLU A 78 -7.83 4.30 -9.57
N PRO A 79 -8.33 5.47 -10.00
CA PRO A 79 -7.93 6.09 -11.28
C PRO A 79 -6.50 6.68 -11.26
N ASP A 80 -5.94 6.95 -10.07
CA ASP A 80 -4.59 7.49 -9.93
C ASP A 80 -3.53 6.38 -9.88
N PRO A 81 -2.35 6.57 -10.51
CA PRO A 81 -1.30 5.57 -10.50
C PRO A 81 -0.67 5.47 -9.10
N ARG A 82 -0.57 4.25 -8.58
CA ARG A 82 0.04 3.94 -7.28
C ARG A 82 1.56 4.01 -7.31
N TRP A 83 2.14 3.80 -8.48
CA TRP A 83 3.57 3.86 -8.72
C TRP A 83 3.84 4.24 -10.16
N VAL A 84 4.92 4.97 -10.39
CA VAL A 84 5.42 5.31 -11.73
C VAL A 84 6.93 5.13 -11.79
N SER A 85 7.46 4.83 -12.98
CA SER A 85 8.90 4.68 -13.24
C SER A 85 9.71 5.97 -13.10
N GLY A 86 9.04 7.11 -12.92
CA GLY A 86 9.61 8.45 -13.09
C GLY A 86 9.48 8.96 -14.52
N PRO A 87 10.11 10.11 -14.84
CA PRO A 87 10.03 10.73 -16.16
C PRO A 87 10.52 9.80 -17.27
N ALA A 88 9.83 9.81 -18.40
CA ALA A 88 10.19 9.04 -19.59
C ALA A 88 9.81 9.82 -20.86
N GLU A 89 10.30 9.35 -22.00
CA GLU A 89 10.07 9.99 -23.29
C GLU A 89 8.88 9.37 -24.04
N PRO A 90 8.04 10.17 -24.72
CA PRO A 90 6.92 9.65 -25.51
C PRO A 90 7.35 8.58 -26.52
N GLY A 91 6.59 7.49 -26.56
CA GLY A 91 6.92 6.33 -27.39
C GLY A 91 7.96 5.38 -26.79
N SER A 92 8.34 5.56 -25.53
CA SER A 92 9.10 4.54 -24.79
C SER A 92 8.36 3.19 -24.78
N SER A 93 9.13 2.10 -24.69
CA SER A 93 8.62 0.73 -24.63
C SER A 93 9.32 -0.06 -23.53
N LEU A 94 8.57 -0.95 -22.86
CA LEU A 94 9.10 -1.83 -21.82
C LEU A 94 9.54 -3.13 -22.47
N VAL A 95 10.82 -3.47 -22.35
CA VAL A 95 11.46 -4.63 -23.01
C VAL A 95 12.01 -5.57 -21.95
N VAL A 96 11.71 -6.87 -22.08
CA VAL A 96 12.46 -7.94 -21.41
C VAL A 96 13.34 -8.60 -22.47
N ALA A 97 14.62 -8.29 -22.48
CA ALA A 97 15.55 -8.82 -23.47
C ALA A 97 15.79 -10.33 -23.29
N GLU A 98 16.26 -11.02 -24.33
CA GLU A 98 16.70 -12.44 -24.26
C GLU A 98 17.81 -12.66 -23.22
N SER A 99 18.59 -11.62 -22.90
CA SER A 99 19.57 -11.62 -21.82
C SER A 99 18.94 -11.65 -20.42
N GLY A 100 17.63 -11.44 -20.31
CA GLY A 100 16.90 -11.25 -19.05
C GLY A 100 17.00 -9.84 -18.48
N ASP A 101 17.54 -8.88 -19.24
CA ASP A 101 17.56 -7.47 -18.85
C ASP A 101 16.19 -6.83 -19.08
N VAL A 102 15.68 -6.07 -18.10
CA VAL A 102 14.38 -5.42 -18.16
C VAL A 102 14.58 -3.91 -18.24
N THR A 103 14.03 -3.25 -19.25
CA THR A 103 14.27 -1.83 -19.48
C THR A 103 13.06 -1.12 -20.05
N LEU A 104 12.80 0.10 -19.58
CA LEU A 104 11.95 1.07 -20.27
C LEU A 104 12.86 1.91 -21.18
N THR A 105 12.71 1.75 -22.48
CA THR A 105 13.63 2.29 -23.48
C THR A 105 12.91 3.24 -24.43
N ALA A 106 13.44 4.45 -24.59
CA ALA A 106 12.98 5.47 -25.51
C ALA A 106 13.26 5.10 -26.98
N PRO A 107 12.57 5.71 -27.97
CA PRO A 107 12.76 5.40 -29.39
C PRO A 107 14.20 5.59 -29.92
N ASP A 108 14.99 6.44 -29.27
CA ASP A 108 16.40 6.68 -29.62
C ASP A 108 17.38 5.67 -28.98
N GLY A 109 16.86 4.72 -28.19
CA GLY A 109 17.63 3.71 -27.48
C GLY A 109 18.04 4.10 -26.06
N THR A 110 17.67 5.27 -25.57
CA THR A 110 17.97 5.71 -24.20
C THR A 110 17.13 4.92 -23.19
N VAL A 111 17.78 4.33 -22.18
CA VAL A 111 17.09 3.63 -21.10
C VAL A 111 16.64 4.66 -20.05
N GLY A 112 15.33 4.86 -19.93
CA GLY A 112 14.73 5.77 -18.95
C GLY A 112 14.51 5.14 -17.57
N TRP A 113 14.29 3.82 -17.53
CA TRP A 113 14.13 3.08 -16.28
C TRP A 113 14.57 1.63 -16.40
N ARG A 114 15.04 1.05 -15.30
CA ARG A 114 15.31 -0.39 -15.15
C ARG A 114 15.20 -0.81 -13.68
N PRO A 115 14.81 -2.06 -13.38
CA PRO A 115 14.92 -2.62 -12.04
C PRO A 115 16.38 -2.85 -11.68
N ASP A 116 16.73 -2.70 -10.39
CA ASP A 116 18.05 -3.06 -9.87
C ASP A 116 18.12 -4.59 -9.66
N ALA A 117 18.11 -5.31 -10.78
CA ALA A 117 18.09 -6.76 -10.85
C ALA A 117 19.23 -7.26 -11.76
N PRO A 118 19.90 -8.37 -11.42
CA PRO A 118 20.88 -8.98 -12.31
C PRO A 118 20.20 -9.55 -13.57
N ALA A 119 20.67 -9.13 -14.75
CA ALA A 119 20.21 -9.67 -16.03
C ALA A 119 20.62 -11.14 -16.16
N THR A 120 19.65 -12.04 -15.98
CA THR A 120 19.86 -13.49 -16.07
C THR A 120 19.03 -14.05 -17.22
N VAL A 121 19.68 -14.70 -18.19
CA VAL A 121 19.02 -15.27 -19.39
C VAL A 121 17.82 -16.12 -18.97
N GLY A 122 16.63 -15.77 -19.46
CA GLY A 122 15.37 -16.41 -19.09
C GLY A 122 14.58 -15.74 -17.95
N SER A 123 15.04 -14.58 -17.46
CA SER A 123 14.28 -13.79 -16.49
C SER A 123 13.02 -13.20 -17.11
N ARG A 124 11.97 -13.06 -16.29
CA ARG A 124 10.68 -12.50 -16.71
C ARG A 124 10.18 -11.49 -15.70
N LEU A 125 9.41 -10.52 -16.17
CA LEU A 125 8.75 -9.52 -15.34
C LEU A 125 7.32 -9.99 -15.07
N VAL A 126 6.87 -9.96 -13.82
CA VAL A 126 5.55 -10.45 -13.41
C VAL A 126 4.84 -9.39 -12.57
N LEU A 127 3.61 -9.04 -12.95
CA LEU A 127 2.69 -8.28 -12.14
C LEU A 127 1.85 -9.25 -11.31
N ARG A 128 1.96 -9.15 -9.98
CA ARG A 128 1.22 -9.99 -9.04
C ARG A 128 -0.11 -9.36 -8.66
N ASP A 129 -1.03 -10.20 -8.18
CA ASP A 129 -2.38 -9.80 -7.73
C ASP A 129 -2.33 -8.82 -6.54
N ASP A 130 -1.25 -8.86 -5.75
CA ASP A 130 -0.99 -7.91 -4.66
C ASP A 130 -0.47 -6.55 -5.15
N GLY A 131 -0.35 -6.30 -6.46
CA GLY A 131 0.18 -5.05 -7.00
C GLY A 131 1.71 -4.96 -6.96
N ASN A 132 2.42 -6.01 -6.56
CA ASN A 132 3.87 -6.04 -6.65
C ASN A 132 4.31 -6.36 -8.08
N LEU A 133 5.27 -5.59 -8.59
CA LEU A 133 5.95 -5.88 -9.86
C LEU A 133 7.29 -6.53 -9.54
N VAL A 134 7.52 -7.75 -10.01
CA VAL A 134 8.70 -8.54 -9.65
C VAL A 134 9.46 -9.01 -10.88
N VAL A 135 10.77 -9.17 -10.74
CA VAL A 135 11.58 -9.91 -11.71
C VAL A 135 11.86 -11.30 -11.13
N LEU A 136 11.48 -12.33 -11.87
CA LEU A 136 11.77 -13.72 -11.53
C LEU A 136 12.86 -14.26 -12.45
N ASP A 137 13.84 -14.95 -11.87
CA ASP A 137 14.84 -15.69 -12.63
C ASP A 137 14.24 -16.95 -13.30
N PRO A 138 15.00 -17.69 -14.12
CA PRO A 138 14.51 -18.89 -14.81
C PRO A 138 14.12 -20.04 -13.86
N GLN A 139 14.62 -20.02 -12.62
CA GLN A 139 14.27 -20.98 -11.56
C GLN A 139 13.03 -20.54 -10.78
N GLY A 140 12.50 -19.34 -11.03
CA GLY A 140 11.34 -18.77 -10.35
C GLY A 140 11.70 -18.03 -9.06
N VAL A 141 12.98 -17.77 -8.78
CA VAL A 141 13.42 -16.98 -7.63
C VAL A 141 13.21 -15.50 -7.94
N GLN A 142 12.61 -14.79 -6.98
CA GLN A 142 12.47 -13.34 -7.05
C GLN A 142 13.83 -12.67 -6.81
N VAL A 143 14.29 -11.92 -7.80
CA VAL A 143 15.59 -11.21 -7.76
C VAL A 143 15.44 -9.70 -7.62
N TRP A 144 14.22 -9.19 -7.82
CA TRP A 144 13.86 -7.80 -7.60
C TRP A 144 12.34 -7.67 -7.40
N GLU A 145 11.94 -6.62 -6.70
CA GLU A 145 10.55 -6.17 -6.58
C GLU A 145 10.45 -4.65 -6.52
N SER A 146 9.30 -4.11 -6.91
CA SER A 146 9.00 -2.68 -6.88
C SER A 146 8.68 -2.14 -5.49
N GLY A 147 8.36 -3.03 -4.53
CA GLY A 147 7.90 -2.63 -3.19
C GLY A 147 6.47 -2.07 -3.20
N THR A 148 5.71 -2.35 -4.25
CA THR A 148 4.33 -1.84 -4.44
C THR A 148 3.27 -2.83 -3.97
N ALA A 149 3.67 -3.92 -3.32
CA ALA A 149 2.78 -4.92 -2.76
C ALA A 149 1.80 -4.29 -1.75
N VAL A 150 0.52 -4.47 -2.00
CA VAL A 150 -0.60 -4.06 -1.16
C VAL A 150 -0.96 -5.25 -0.30
N ARG A 151 -0.98 -5.07 1.03
CA ARG A 151 -1.51 -6.09 1.92
C ARG A 151 -2.98 -6.34 1.54
N PRO A 152 -3.43 -7.60 1.43
CA PRO A 152 -4.76 -7.90 0.93
C PRO A 152 -5.82 -7.26 1.82
N SER A 153 -6.88 -6.67 1.25
CA SER A 153 -8.04 -6.20 2.01
C SER A 153 -9.08 -7.28 2.22
N ILE A 154 -8.91 -8.45 1.60
CA ILE A 154 -9.87 -9.55 1.58
C ILE A 154 -9.21 -10.84 2.04
N LEU A 155 -9.83 -11.53 3.00
CA LEU A 155 -9.55 -12.93 3.30
C LEU A 155 -10.66 -13.80 2.69
N PRO A 156 -10.38 -14.58 1.63
CA PRO A 156 -11.39 -15.41 0.99
C PRO A 156 -11.75 -16.65 1.84
N SER A 157 -12.84 -17.33 1.48
CA SER A 157 -13.20 -18.63 2.05
C SER A 157 -12.02 -19.61 1.96
N GLY A 158 -11.66 -20.22 3.09
CA GLY A 158 -10.50 -21.10 3.25
C GLY A 158 -9.19 -20.37 3.59
N GLY A 159 -9.20 -19.03 3.58
CA GLY A 159 -8.03 -18.21 3.89
C GLY A 159 -7.63 -18.27 5.37
N VAL A 160 -6.33 -18.11 5.61
CA VAL A 160 -5.70 -18.14 6.94
C VAL A 160 -4.77 -16.93 7.08
N LEU A 161 -4.84 -16.25 8.22
CA LEU A 161 -3.82 -15.31 8.69
C LEU A 161 -3.13 -15.94 9.91
N GLY A 162 -1.81 -16.09 9.85
CA GLY A 162 -0.98 -16.47 10.97
C GLY A 162 -0.30 -15.26 11.62
N PRO A 163 0.51 -15.48 12.67
CA PRO A 163 1.25 -14.42 13.34
C PRO A 163 2.09 -13.60 12.36
N GLY A 164 1.95 -12.27 12.39
CA GLY A 164 2.64 -11.35 11.49
C GLY A 164 1.95 -11.11 10.14
N ASP A 165 0.97 -11.95 9.76
CA ASP A 165 0.11 -11.69 8.61
C ASP A 165 -0.90 -10.59 8.94
N ALA A 166 -1.36 -9.87 7.91
CA ALA A 166 -2.31 -8.78 8.06
C ALA A 166 -3.20 -8.61 6.84
N LEU A 167 -4.37 -8.01 7.06
CA LEU A 167 -5.11 -7.33 6.01
C LEU A 167 -4.94 -5.82 6.17
N SER A 168 -4.97 -5.08 5.06
CA SER A 168 -5.06 -3.62 5.10
C SER A 168 -6.23 -3.15 4.25
N SER A 169 -6.89 -2.06 4.65
CA SER A 169 -7.91 -1.43 3.80
C SER A 169 -7.27 -1.01 2.47
N PRO A 170 -8.04 -0.96 1.37
CA PRO A 170 -7.53 -0.53 0.05
C PRO A 170 -6.72 0.78 0.07
N ASP A 171 -7.12 1.73 0.91
CA ASP A 171 -6.45 3.01 1.13
C ASP A 171 -5.27 2.98 2.13
N GLY A 172 -5.02 1.82 2.74
CA GLY A 172 -3.92 1.58 3.67
C GLY A 172 -4.09 2.13 5.09
N ARG A 173 -5.24 2.74 5.42
CA ARG A 173 -5.46 3.41 6.71
C ARG A 173 -5.85 2.47 7.87
N HIS A 174 -6.41 1.31 7.56
CA HIS A 174 -6.86 0.35 8.56
C HIS A 174 -6.10 -0.94 8.39
N THR A 175 -5.75 -1.61 9.49
CA THR A 175 -5.01 -2.88 9.43
C THR A 175 -5.58 -3.89 10.41
N LEU A 176 -5.98 -5.06 9.91
CA LEU A 176 -6.27 -6.23 10.72
C LEU A 176 -4.99 -7.07 10.84
N LEU A 177 -4.62 -7.44 12.06
CA LEU A 177 -3.32 -8.04 12.36
C LEU A 177 -3.52 -9.23 13.31
N VAL A 178 -2.77 -10.30 13.08
CA VAL A 178 -2.58 -11.36 14.09
C VAL A 178 -1.27 -11.08 14.84
N LEU A 179 -1.40 -10.65 16.09
CA LEU A 179 -0.31 -10.32 16.99
C LEU A 179 0.44 -11.58 17.46
N ASP A 180 1.71 -11.42 17.86
CA ASP A 180 2.55 -12.53 18.33
C ASP A 180 2.06 -13.13 19.65
N ASP A 181 1.34 -12.36 20.46
CA ASP A 181 0.67 -12.83 21.67
C ASP A 181 -0.59 -13.67 21.37
N GLY A 182 -1.02 -13.71 20.11
CA GLY A 182 -2.17 -14.48 19.64
C GLY A 182 -3.47 -13.70 19.57
N ASP A 183 -3.47 -12.39 19.82
CA ASP A 183 -4.66 -11.56 19.59
C ASP A 183 -4.82 -11.21 18.10
N VAL A 184 -6.06 -11.06 17.67
CA VAL A 184 -6.39 -10.53 16.35
C VAL A 184 -7.02 -9.16 16.54
N ALA A 185 -6.32 -8.12 16.09
CA ALA A 185 -6.68 -6.74 16.35
C ALA A 185 -6.86 -5.96 15.04
N LEU A 186 -7.92 -5.15 14.98
CA LEU A 186 -8.15 -4.16 13.93
C LEU A 186 -7.72 -2.79 14.45
N LEU A 187 -6.75 -2.19 13.76
CA LEU A 187 -6.20 -0.89 14.05
C LEU A 187 -6.77 0.17 13.09
N GLY A 188 -7.06 1.35 13.63
CA GLY A 188 -7.35 2.55 12.85
C GLY A 188 -6.10 3.27 12.35
N PRO A 189 -6.25 4.38 11.61
CA PRO A 189 -5.13 5.17 11.09
C PRO A 189 -4.23 5.77 12.17
N ASP A 190 -4.79 6.03 13.35
CA ASP A 190 -4.13 6.49 14.58
C ASP A 190 -3.46 5.35 15.38
N ALA A 191 -3.34 4.17 14.78
CA ALA A 191 -2.84 2.95 15.40
C ALA A 191 -3.60 2.51 16.67
N THR A 192 -4.78 3.07 16.94
CA THR A 192 -5.60 2.63 18.08
C THR A 192 -6.40 1.40 17.72
N THR A 193 -6.48 0.45 18.67
CA THR A 193 -7.28 -0.76 18.50
C THR A 193 -8.75 -0.40 18.51
N ARG A 194 -9.41 -0.57 17.35
CA ARG A 194 -10.85 -0.35 17.17
C ARG A 194 -11.64 -1.61 17.50
N TRP A 195 -11.07 -2.77 17.24
CA TRP A 195 -11.65 -4.07 17.58
C TRP A 195 -10.57 -5.11 17.87
N SER A 196 -10.87 -6.07 18.73
CA SER A 196 -9.98 -7.18 19.09
C SER A 196 -10.79 -8.43 19.41
N THR A 197 -10.21 -9.60 19.13
CA THR A 197 -10.76 -10.89 19.55
C THR A 197 -10.58 -11.19 21.03
N GLY A 198 -9.62 -10.54 21.68
CA GLY A 198 -9.23 -10.77 23.07
C GLY A 198 -8.58 -12.14 23.30
N THR A 199 -7.97 -12.72 22.27
CA THR A 199 -7.28 -14.02 22.37
C THR A 199 -5.82 -13.78 22.74
N GLU A 200 -5.26 -14.60 23.63
CA GLU A 200 -3.90 -14.39 24.15
C GLU A 200 -3.15 -15.74 24.17
N GLN A 201 -3.06 -16.39 23.01
CA GLN A 201 -2.32 -17.63 22.83
C GLN A 201 -1.32 -17.51 21.66
N PRO A 202 -0.02 -17.42 21.94
CA PRO A 202 1.00 -17.29 20.90
C PRO A 202 0.90 -18.37 19.83
N GLY A 203 1.08 -17.98 18.58
CA GLY A 203 0.93 -18.88 17.44
C GLY A 203 -0.52 -19.10 16.99
N SER A 204 -1.49 -18.38 17.56
CA SER A 204 -2.88 -18.39 17.09
C SER A 204 -2.99 -17.98 15.63
N ARG A 205 -4.06 -18.44 14.98
CA ARG A 205 -4.35 -18.14 13.58
C ARG A 205 -5.81 -17.75 13.41
N LEU A 206 -6.08 -16.74 12.59
CA LEU A 206 -7.41 -16.42 12.10
C LEU A 206 -7.68 -17.22 10.84
N THR A 207 -8.79 -17.94 10.78
CA THR A 207 -9.20 -18.72 9.60
C THR A 207 -10.65 -18.42 9.24
N LEU A 208 -10.91 -18.07 7.99
CA LEU A 208 -12.26 -18.10 7.44
C LEU A 208 -12.52 -19.50 6.88
N ARG A 209 -13.26 -20.32 7.63
CA ARG A 209 -13.53 -21.71 7.24
C ARG A 209 -14.49 -21.78 6.06
N GLU A 210 -14.41 -22.84 5.27
CA GLU A 210 -15.28 -23.08 4.09
C GLU A 210 -16.78 -23.12 4.40
N ASP A 211 -17.15 -23.34 5.67
CA ASP A 211 -18.54 -23.30 6.13
C ASP A 211 -19.05 -21.87 6.42
N GLY A 212 -18.23 -20.85 6.19
CA GLY A 212 -18.55 -19.43 6.40
C GLY A 212 -18.22 -18.91 7.79
N ASN A 213 -17.65 -19.72 8.68
CA ASN A 213 -17.35 -19.31 10.04
C ASN A 213 -15.92 -18.74 10.14
N LEU A 214 -15.80 -17.49 10.59
CA LEU A 214 -14.51 -16.89 10.96
C LEU A 214 -14.11 -17.33 12.37
N VAL A 215 -12.92 -17.91 12.53
CA VAL A 215 -12.48 -18.60 13.76
C VAL A 215 -11.04 -18.23 14.09
N VAL A 216 -10.74 -18.01 15.37
CA VAL A 216 -9.35 -18.01 15.87
C VAL A 216 -9.09 -19.33 16.58
N THR A 217 -8.01 -20.01 16.20
CA THR A 217 -7.55 -21.25 16.84
C THR A 217 -6.13 -21.11 17.35
N ASP A 218 -5.81 -21.83 18.41
CA ASP A 218 -4.43 -21.99 18.88
C ASP A 218 -3.62 -22.95 17.97
N PRO A 219 -2.31 -23.15 18.24
CA PRO A 219 -1.47 -24.07 17.46
C PRO A 219 -1.90 -25.55 17.47
N ASP A 220 -2.61 -25.98 18.52
CA ASP A 220 -3.11 -27.35 18.67
C ASP A 220 -4.46 -27.55 17.91
N GLY A 221 -5.04 -26.45 17.42
CA GLY A 221 -6.29 -26.43 16.66
C GLY A 221 -7.53 -26.20 17.53
N ASP A 222 -7.34 -25.93 18.82
CA ASP A 222 -8.45 -25.62 19.72
C ASP A 222 -8.96 -24.20 19.45
N ARG A 223 -10.29 -24.06 19.44
CA ARG A 223 -10.94 -22.79 19.11
C ARG A 223 -10.95 -21.84 20.30
N LEU A 224 -10.36 -20.67 20.10
CA LEU A 224 -10.33 -19.56 21.06
C LEU A 224 -11.48 -18.58 20.84
N TRP A 225 -11.77 -18.23 19.59
CA TRP A 225 -12.82 -17.26 19.23
C TRP A 225 -13.61 -17.70 17.98
N ARG A 226 -14.84 -17.20 17.80
CA ARG A 226 -15.61 -17.32 16.54
C ARG A 226 -16.65 -16.23 16.35
N SER A 227 -16.90 -15.89 15.09
CA SER A 227 -17.98 -14.98 14.64
C SER A 227 -19.38 -15.59 14.73
N ARG A 228 -19.50 -16.93 14.75
CA ARG A 228 -20.76 -17.69 14.77
C ARG A 228 -21.58 -17.58 13.47
N THR A 229 -20.91 -17.48 12.33
CA THR A 229 -21.50 -17.32 10.99
C THR A 229 -21.48 -18.61 10.15
N ALA A 230 -21.42 -19.78 10.78
CA ALA A 230 -21.45 -21.05 10.06
C ALA A 230 -22.78 -21.24 9.31
N GLY A 231 -22.72 -21.85 8.12
CA GLY A 231 -23.87 -22.06 7.24
C GLY A 231 -23.89 -21.14 6.01
N HIS A 232 -22.84 -20.34 5.83
CA HIS A 232 -22.67 -19.39 4.73
C HIS A 232 -21.41 -19.74 3.91
N PRO A 233 -21.39 -20.86 3.16
CA PRO A 233 -20.22 -21.23 2.38
C PRO A 233 -19.92 -20.21 1.28
N GLY A 234 -18.63 -20.04 0.96
CA GLY A 234 -18.20 -19.06 -0.05
C GLY A 234 -18.17 -17.62 0.45
N SER A 235 -18.26 -17.39 1.76
CA SER A 235 -18.10 -16.06 2.35
C SER A 235 -16.70 -15.49 2.13
N SER A 236 -16.60 -14.16 2.19
CA SER A 236 -15.34 -13.41 2.21
C SER A 236 -15.34 -12.42 3.37
N LEU A 237 -14.20 -12.29 4.03
CA LEU A 237 -13.96 -11.24 5.02
C LEU A 237 -13.29 -10.06 4.32
N VAL A 238 -13.82 -8.86 4.47
CA VAL A 238 -13.40 -7.65 3.75
C VAL A 238 -13.14 -6.55 4.75
N LEU A 239 -11.93 -5.97 4.71
CA LEU A 239 -11.57 -4.75 5.43
C LEU A 239 -11.79 -3.55 4.50
N GLN A 240 -12.70 -2.67 4.90
CA GLN A 240 -13.15 -1.53 4.10
C GLN A 240 -12.40 -0.25 4.47
N ASP A 241 -12.40 0.74 3.57
CA ASP A 241 -11.75 2.04 3.77
C ASP A 241 -12.39 2.90 4.87
N ASP A 242 -13.62 2.58 5.27
CA ASP A 242 -14.29 3.21 6.41
C ASP A 242 -13.90 2.57 7.77
N GLY A 243 -13.03 1.56 7.75
CA GLY A 243 -12.56 0.87 8.94
C GLY A 243 -13.51 -0.19 9.47
N ASP A 244 -14.56 -0.58 8.75
CA ASP A 244 -15.34 -1.77 9.09
C ASP A 244 -14.72 -3.05 8.52
N LEU A 245 -14.72 -4.11 9.32
CA LEU A 245 -14.32 -5.44 8.90
C LEU A 245 -15.57 -6.31 8.79
N VAL A 246 -15.97 -6.60 7.55
CA VAL A 246 -17.28 -7.18 7.24
C VAL A 246 -17.11 -8.58 6.66
N LEU A 247 -17.93 -9.52 7.13
CA LEU A 247 -18.07 -10.83 6.50
C LEU A 247 -19.28 -10.82 5.57
N TYR A 248 -19.05 -10.96 4.27
CA TYR A 248 -20.08 -11.09 3.25
C TYR A 248 -20.29 -12.55 2.89
N ASP A 249 -21.55 -12.95 2.71
CA ASP A 249 -21.86 -14.25 2.10
C ASP A 249 -21.68 -14.23 0.57
N ALA A 250 -21.81 -15.39 -0.08
CA ALA A 250 -21.65 -15.52 -1.53
C ALA A 250 -22.65 -14.68 -2.36
N ALA A 251 -23.73 -14.18 -1.76
CA ALA A 251 -24.69 -13.29 -2.40
C ALA A 251 -24.36 -11.80 -2.18
N GLY A 252 -23.27 -11.49 -1.47
CA GLY A 252 -22.87 -10.12 -1.11
C GLY A 252 -23.65 -9.55 0.08
N THR A 253 -24.35 -10.39 0.86
CA THR A 253 -25.06 -9.93 2.06
C THR A 253 -24.12 -9.95 3.26
N ALA A 254 -24.05 -8.85 4.02
CA ALA A 254 -23.27 -8.80 5.25
C ALA A 254 -23.92 -9.72 6.30
N VAL A 255 -23.17 -10.71 6.79
CA VAL A 255 -23.62 -11.68 7.81
C VAL A 255 -22.95 -11.44 9.17
N TRP A 256 -21.87 -10.66 9.21
CA TRP A 256 -21.20 -10.19 10.42
C TRP A 256 -20.36 -8.94 10.13
N SER A 257 -20.15 -8.09 11.13
CA SER A 257 -19.31 -6.89 11.05
C SER A 257 -18.74 -6.57 12.43
N THR A 258 -17.56 -5.93 12.48
CA THR A 258 -16.95 -5.40 13.71
C THR A 258 -17.68 -4.16 14.23
N GLY A 259 -18.40 -3.44 13.36
CA GLY A 259 -19.10 -2.21 13.68
C GLY A 259 -18.14 -1.06 13.97
N THR A 260 -16.95 -1.10 13.39
CA THR A 260 -15.84 -0.17 13.69
C THR A 260 -15.77 1.02 12.75
N VAL A 261 -16.80 1.21 11.92
CA VAL A 261 -16.95 2.32 10.98
C VAL A 261 -16.52 3.63 11.62
N ILE A 262 -15.43 4.20 11.14
CA ILE A 262 -15.09 5.61 11.30
C ILE A 262 -15.90 6.29 10.20
N GLY A 263 -16.95 7.04 10.61
CA GLY A 263 -18.04 7.51 9.74
C GLY A 263 -17.59 7.97 8.35
N PRO A 264 -18.41 7.75 7.29
CA PRO A 264 -17.96 7.93 5.92
C PRO A 264 -17.34 9.31 5.71
N SER A 265 -16.17 9.36 5.07
CA SER A 265 -15.52 10.63 4.73
C SER A 265 -16.22 11.35 3.61
N ALA A 266 -17.19 10.72 2.94
CA ALA A 266 -17.92 11.29 1.82
C ALA A 266 -19.43 11.08 1.92
N LEU A 267 -20.18 12.08 1.48
CA LEU A 267 -21.61 12.04 1.28
C LEU A 267 -21.91 12.23 -0.21
N VAL A 268 -22.60 11.25 -0.80
CA VAL A 268 -23.05 11.27 -2.20
C VAL A 268 -24.58 11.36 -2.28
N SER A 269 -25.10 11.69 -3.46
CA SER A 269 -26.54 11.75 -3.68
C SER A 269 -27.25 10.44 -3.33
N GLY A 270 -28.35 10.53 -2.58
CA GLY A 270 -29.20 9.39 -2.22
C GLY A 270 -28.88 8.69 -0.89
N ALA A 271 -27.84 9.13 -0.16
CA ALA A 271 -27.45 8.54 1.12
C ALA A 271 -27.55 9.57 2.28
N PRO A 272 -28.75 9.98 2.72
CA PRO A 272 -28.88 11.05 3.71
C PRO A 272 -28.36 10.66 5.10
N VAL A 273 -27.80 11.63 5.83
CA VAL A 273 -27.41 11.50 7.23
C VAL A 273 -28.54 12.04 8.12
N ALA A 274 -29.07 11.21 9.02
CA ALA A 274 -30.08 11.62 9.99
C ALA A 274 -29.45 12.36 11.19
N VAL A 275 -30.28 13.07 11.96
CA VAL A 275 -29.84 13.71 13.22
C VAL A 275 -29.15 12.71 14.15
N GLY A 276 -28.00 13.10 14.71
CA GLY A 276 -27.11 12.23 15.49
C GLY A 276 -26.08 11.46 14.65
N GLY A 277 -26.20 11.46 13.31
CA GLY A 277 -25.19 10.92 12.41
C GLY A 277 -24.01 11.88 12.21
N GLN A 278 -22.89 11.32 11.75
CA GLN A 278 -21.67 12.07 11.48
C GLN A 278 -20.93 11.56 10.23
N LEU A 279 -20.21 12.46 9.57
CA LEU A 279 -19.11 12.14 8.67
C LEU A 279 -17.79 12.35 9.44
N THR A 280 -16.75 11.58 9.12
CA THR A 280 -15.43 11.72 9.72
C THR A 280 -14.35 11.70 8.64
N SER A 281 -13.34 12.57 8.77
CA SER A 281 -12.20 12.63 7.85
C SER A 281 -11.35 11.37 7.92
N PRO A 282 -10.51 11.15 6.90
CA PRO A 282 -9.69 9.96 6.82
C PRO A 282 -8.72 9.73 8.00
N ASP A 283 -8.23 10.79 8.62
CA ASP A 283 -7.36 10.78 9.79
C ASP A 283 -8.12 10.61 11.13
N GLY A 284 -9.45 10.72 11.11
CA GLY A 284 -10.28 10.60 12.29
C GLY A 284 -10.45 11.89 13.09
N HIS A 285 -9.80 13.00 12.73
CA HIS A 285 -9.79 14.23 13.53
C HIS A 285 -10.92 15.19 13.19
N LEU A 286 -11.27 15.33 11.91
CA LEU A 286 -12.30 16.24 11.46
C LEU A 286 -13.66 15.52 11.38
N HIS A 287 -14.66 16.03 12.08
CA HIS A 287 -15.99 15.45 12.15
C HIS A 287 -17.06 16.47 11.73
N LEU A 288 -17.92 16.09 10.79
CA LEU A 288 -19.14 16.83 10.47
C LEU A 288 -20.34 16.13 11.11
N ARG A 289 -20.96 16.78 12.10
CA ARG A 289 -22.08 16.23 12.88
C ARG A 289 -23.37 17.00 12.62
N LEU A 290 -24.47 16.28 12.40
CA LEU A 290 -25.82 16.86 12.41
C LEU A 290 -26.41 16.76 13.82
N GLY A 291 -26.40 17.87 14.55
CA GLY A 291 -26.98 18.01 15.88
C GLY A 291 -28.38 18.62 15.87
N PRO A 292 -29.01 18.80 17.05
CA PRO A 292 -30.35 19.39 17.19
C PRO A 292 -30.42 20.85 16.70
N ASP A 293 -29.28 21.56 16.74
CA ASP A 293 -29.16 22.97 16.39
C ASP A 293 -28.65 23.19 14.94
N GLY A 294 -28.30 22.13 14.21
CA GLY A 294 -27.79 22.20 12.83
C GLY A 294 -26.48 21.42 12.63
N LEU A 295 -25.65 21.86 11.68
CA LEU A 295 -24.36 21.23 11.39
C LEU A 295 -23.24 21.82 12.23
N THR A 296 -22.36 20.96 12.70
CA THR A 296 -21.08 21.34 13.34
C THR A 296 -19.95 20.58 12.68
N LEU A 297 -18.97 21.31 12.17
CA LEU A 297 -17.67 20.80 11.77
C LEU A 297 -16.69 21.05 12.93
N ALA A 298 -16.08 19.99 13.45
CA ALA A 298 -15.11 20.08 14.54
C ALA A 298 -13.85 19.28 14.22
N TYR A 299 -12.69 19.84 14.50
CA TYR A 299 -11.41 19.14 14.50
C TYR A 299 -11.08 18.76 15.95
N ASP A 300 -11.08 17.48 16.25
CA ASP A 300 -11.14 16.92 17.61
C ASP A 300 -12.29 17.57 18.42
N ASP A 301 -11.95 18.29 19.49
CA ASP A 301 -12.86 19.02 20.34
C ASP A 301 -13.07 20.49 19.90
N ALA A 302 -12.31 20.97 18.92
CA ALA A 302 -12.35 22.36 18.47
C ALA A 302 -13.36 22.56 17.33
N VAL A 303 -14.39 23.37 17.57
CA VAL A 303 -15.36 23.74 16.54
C VAL A 303 -14.69 24.62 15.48
N VAL A 304 -14.68 24.13 14.24
CA VAL A 304 -14.12 24.79 13.06
C VAL A 304 -15.18 25.67 12.39
N TRP A 305 -16.40 25.14 12.24
CA TRP A 305 -17.48 25.81 11.54
C TRP A 305 -18.84 25.28 11.96
N THR A 306 -19.88 26.12 11.87
CA THR A 306 -21.27 25.72 12.13
C THR A 306 -22.23 26.28 11.08
N ALA A 307 -23.30 25.54 10.82
CA ALA A 307 -24.51 26.06 10.20
C ALA A 307 -25.68 25.85 11.17
N GLU A 308 -26.11 26.94 11.80
CA GLU A 308 -27.23 26.95 12.75
C GLU A 308 -28.56 26.83 11.99
N VAL A 309 -29.17 25.65 12.05
CA VAL A 309 -30.44 25.33 11.40
C VAL A 309 -31.29 24.51 12.37
N PRO A 310 -31.87 25.16 13.40
CA PRO A 310 -32.67 24.47 14.40
C PRO A 310 -33.83 23.70 13.77
N GLY A 311 -34.02 22.45 14.18
CA GLY A 311 -35.08 21.59 13.65
C GLY A 311 -34.71 20.84 12.36
N ALA A 312 -33.46 20.94 11.89
CA ALA A 312 -32.94 20.05 10.87
C ALA A 312 -32.88 18.60 11.41
N THR A 313 -33.39 17.66 10.63
CA THR A 313 -33.39 16.23 10.94
C THR A 313 -32.67 15.38 9.90
N GLY A 314 -32.28 15.96 8.76
CA GLY A 314 -31.53 15.28 7.72
C GLY A 314 -30.52 16.20 7.03
N LEU A 315 -29.39 15.62 6.62
CA LEU A 315 -28.38 16.19 5.73
C LEU A 315 -28.32 15.31 4.47
N ALA A 316 -28.34 15.94 3.29
CA ALA A 316 -28.22 15.20 2.03
C ALA A 316 -27.50 16.02 0.96
N VAL A 317 -26.80 15.35 0.05
CA VAL A 317 -26.50 15.89 -1.28
C VAL A 317 -27.66 15.51 -2.20
N GLN A 318 -28.26 16.48 -2.89
CA GLN A 318 -29.34 16.26 -3.84
C GLN A 318 -28.78 15.90 -5.23
N GLU A 319 -29.62 15.35 -6.11
CA GLU A 319 -29.23 14.95 -7.48
C GLU A 319 -28.67 16.10 -8.32
N ASP A 320 -29.05 17.34 -8.01
CA ASP A 320 -28.55 18.54 -8.67
C ASP A 320 -27.22 19.05 -8.10
N GLY A 321 -26.64 18.36 -7.11
CA GLY A 321 -25.37 18.72 -6.47
C GLY A 321 -25.48 19.70 -5.30
N ASN A 322 -26.70 20.03 -4.87
CA ASN A 322 -26.91 20.91 -3.74
C ASN A 322 -26.84 20.13 -2.41
N VAL A 323 -26.10 20.64 -1.42
CA VAL A 323 -26.10 20.09 -0.06
C VAL A 323 -27.24 20.77 0.71
N VAL A 324 -28.16 19.98 1.26
CA VAL A 324 -29.33 20.50 1.96
C VAL A 324 -29.44 19.95 3.37
N LEU A 325 -29.98 20.79 4.26
CA LEU A 325 -30.53 20.36 5.53
C LEU A 325 -32.05 20.38 5.45
N THR A 326 -32.69 19.28 5.84
CA THR A 326 -34.14 19.09 5.78
C THR A 326 -34.75 18.95 7.17
N GLY A 327 -35.94 19.50 7.36
CA GLY A 327 -36.76 19.29 8.56
C GLY A 327 -37.51 17.95 8.55
N ALA A 328 -38.23 17.67 9.64
CA ALA A 328 -38.98 16.43 9.82
C ALA A 328 -40.11 16.22 8.79
N ASP A 329 -40.58 17.30 8.16
CA ASP A 329 -41.57 17.29 7.07
C ASP A 329 -40.95 17.07 5.68
N GLY A 330 -39.62 16.93 5.61
CA GLY A 330 -38.85 16.84 4.36
C GLY A 330 -38.60 18.18 3.68
N GLY A 331 -39.04 19.30 4.28
CA GLY A 331 -38.79 20.64 3.76
C GLY A 331 -37.32 21.03 3.88
N VAL A 332 -36.76 21.66 2.84
CA VAL A 332 -35.39 22.21 2.86
C VAL A 332 -35.36 23.44 3.76
N LEU A 333 -34.58 23.38 4.84
CA LEU A 333 -34.37 24.46 5.80
C LEU A 333 -33.11 25.29 5.48
N TRP A 334 -32.11 24.66 4.86
CA TRP A 334 -30.87 25.29 4.43
C TRP A 334 -30.29 24.60 3.20
N ALA A 335 -29.55 25.32 2.37
CA ALA A 335 -28.87 24.79 1.21
C ALA A 335 -27.50 25.47 0.98
N SER A 336 -26.54 24.73 0.45
CA SER A 336 -25.21 25.24 0.06
C SER A 336 -25.23 26.20 -1.12
N ALA A 337 -26.37 26.30 -1.82
CA ALA A 337 -26.54 27.11 -3.03
C ALA A 337 -25.61 26.67 -4.18
N THR A 338 -25.41 25.35 -4.31
CA THR A 338 -24.62 24.72 -5.38
C THR A 338 -25.43 23.84 -6.34
N PRO A 339 -26.67 24.17 -6.73
CA PRO A 339 -27.41 23.36 -7.69
C PRO A 339 -26.81 23.47 -9.10
N GLY A 340 -27.05 22.46 -9.95
CA GLY A 340 -26.58 22.39 -11.33
C GLY A 340 -25.32 21.54 -11.55
N HIS A 341 -24.88 20.82 -10.52
CA HIS A 341 -23.69 19.98 -10.51
C HIS A 341 -24.03 18.52 -10.16
N PRO A 342 -24.73 17.79 -11.05
CA PRO A 342 -25.10 16.40 -10.78
C PRO A 342 -23.86 15.53 -10.55
N GLY A 343 -23.96 14.65 -9.55
CA GLY A 343 -22.84 13.82 -9.10
C GLY A 343 -21.83 14.55 -8.20
N ALA A 344 -22.15 15.75 -7.70
CA ALA A 344 -21.31 16.38 -6.69
C ALA A 344 -21.20 15.51 -5.42
N THR A 345 -20.05 15.57 -4.77
CA THR A 345 -19.73 14.80 -3.57
C THR A 345 -19.22 15.75 -2.49
N LEU A 346 -19.81 15.69 -1.30
CA LEU A 346 -19.30 16.36 -0.11
C LEU A 346 -18.30 15.42 0.56
N ARG A 347 -17.09 15.87 0.87
CA ARG A 347 -16.00 15.07 1.43
C ARG A 347 -15.34 15.79 2.60
N LEU A 348 -14.94 15.03 3.60
CA LEU A 348 -13.98 15.43 4.61
C LEU A 348 -12.60 14.94 4.18
N GLU A 349 -11.66 15.87 4.12
CA GLU A 349 -10.22 15.64 3.98
C GLU A 349 -9.56 16.01 5.31
N GLU A 350 -8.28 15.69 5.48
CA GLU A 350 -7.48 15.97 6.69
C GLU A 350 -7.57 17.45 7.14
N GLY A 351 -7.59 18.38 6.18
CA GLY A 351 -7.61 19.82 6.45
C GLY A 351 -8.88 20.56 6.07
N ALA A 352 -9.92 19.90 5.53
CA ALA A 352 -11.07 20.61 5.00
C ALA A 352 -12.34 19.77 4.87
N LEU A 353 -13.49 20.44 4.90
CA LEU A 353 -14.73 19.96 4.30
C LEU A 353 -14.82 20.52 2.87
N LEU A 354 -14.92 19.66 1.87
CA LEU A 354 -14.89 20.00 0.46
C LEU A 354 -16.13 19.47 -0.27
N LEU A 355 -16.78 20.30 -1.06
CA LEU A 355 -17.80 19.89 -2.03
C LEU A 355 -17.24 20.03 -3.44
N SER A 356 -17.18 18.93 -4.17
CA SER A 356 -16.62 18.89 -5.53
C SER A 356 -17.64 18.34 -6.52
N ALA A 357 -17.67 18.89 -7.74
CA ALA A 357 -18.41 18.32 -8.86
C ALA A 357 -17.80 16.99 -9.32
N ALA A 358 -18.56 16.21 -10.10
CA ALA A 358 -18.07 14.95 -10.68
C ALA A 358 -16.82 15.11 -11.59
N THR A 359 -16.55 16.32 -12.07
CA THR A 359 -15.37 16.67 -12.86
C THR A 359 -14.12 16.94 -12.02
N GLY A 360 -14.22 16.92 -10.68
CA GLY A 360 -13.17 17.33 -9.76
C GLY A 360 -13.12 18.84 -9.48
N GLN A 361 -14.01 19.64 -10.09
CA GLN A 361 -14.10 21.07 -9.80
C GLN A 361 -14.60 21.31 -8.37
N GLU A 362 -13.88 22.10 -7.58
CA GLU A 362 -14.33 22.58 -6.27
C GLU A 362 -15.51 23.56 -6.41
N LEU A 363 -16.58 23.29 -5.65
CA LEU A 363 -17.80 24.10 -5.61
C LEU A 363 -17.91 24.89 -4.31
N TRP A 364 -17.47 24.30 -3.20
CA TRP A 364 -17.52 24.89 -1.86
C TRP A 364 -16.50 24.23 -0.93
N ARG A 365 -15.96 24.99 0.02
CA ARG A 365 -14.96 24.52 0.97
C ARG A 365 -15.09 25.21 2.32
N VAL A 366 -14.79 24.48 3.39
CA VAL A 366 -14.48 25.01 4.72
C VAL A 366 -13.14 24.46 5.16
N ASP A 367 -12.12 25.33 5.24
CA ASP A 367 -10.79 24.96 5.73
C ASP A 367 -10.75 24.88 7.25
N VAL A 368 -9.99 23.91 7.77
CA VAL A 368 -9.58 23.88 9.17
C VAL A 368 -8.52 24.96 9.39
N PRO A 369 -8.68 25.85 10.39
CA PRO A 369 -7.67 26.86 10.72
C PRO A 369 -6.29 26.23 10.87
N ALA A 370 -5.28 26.86 10.25
CA ALA A 370 -3.90 26.39 10.30
C ALA A 370 -3.42 26.24 11.75
N GLU A 371 -3.94 27.01 12.71
CA GLU A 371 -3.63 26.91 14.14
C GLU A 371 -4.16 25.63 14.81
N LEU A 372 -5.19 24.99 14.24
CA LEU A 372 -5.67 23.69 14.72
C LEU A 372 -4.86 22.56 14.11
N LEU A 373 -4.54 22.66 12.81
CA LEU A 373 -3.60 21.78 12.14
C LEU A 373 -2.18 21.86 12.76
N THR A 374 -1.78 23.05 13.20
CA THR A 374 -0.50 23.31 13.91
C THR A 374 -0.59 23.22 15.43
N ARG A 375 -1.77 23.09 16.05
CA ARG A 375 -1.87 22.64 17.45
C ARG A 375 -1.56 21.14 17.58
N SER A 376 -1.54 20.44 16.45
CA SER A 376 -0.83 19.18 16.24
C SER A 376 0.66 19.37 15.86
N GLN A 377 1.30 20.52 16.16
CA GLN A 377 2.77 20.63 16.04
C GLN A 377 3.45 19.88 17.18
N VAL A 378 3.81 18.62 16.89
CA VAL A 378 5.21 18.22 16.70
C VAL A 378 6.22 19.27 17.18
N ALA A 379 7.08 18.92 18.14
CA ALA A 379 8.10 19.82 18.65
C ALA A 379 8.97 20.45 17.54
N THR A 380 9.25 21.75 17.64
CA THR A 380 10.10 22.49 16.67
C THR A 380 11.59 22.37 16.99
N ASP A 381 11.93 22.01 18.23
CA ASP A 381 13.26 21.61 18.66
C ASP A 381 13.28 20.09 18.85
N CYS A 382 14.33 19.42 18.36
CA CYS A 382 14.46 17.97 18.55
C CYS A 382 14.70 17.59 20.02
N ASP A 383 15.24 18.51 20.83
CA ASP A 383 15.45 18.28 22.27
C ASP A 383 14.13 18.15 23.05
N ASP A 384 13.04 18.70 22.52
CA ASP A 384 11.70 18.65 23.14
C ASP A 384 10.98 17.32 22.87
N VAL A 385 11.50 16.48 21.96
CA VAL A 385 10.93 15.16 21.62
C VAL A 385 11.38 14.10 22.62
N THR A 386 10.71 14.10 23.76
CA THR A 386 11.11 13.29 24.92
C THR A 386 10.48 11.88 24.97
N ALA A 387 9.51 11.60 24.09
CA ALA A 387 8.76 10.34 24.05
C ALA A 387 8.59 9.83 22.61
N PRO A 388 8.26 8.53 22.42
CA PRO A 388 7.84 8.01 21.13
C PRO A 388 6.74 8.85 20.50
N VAL A 389 6.82 9.03 19.18
CA VAL A 389 5.84 9.78 18.39
C VAL A 389 5.12 8.82 17.45
N PRO A 390 3.81 9.01 17.25
CA PRO A 390 3.05 8.22 16.30
C PRO A 390 3.42 8.61 14.85
N GLN A 391 2.98 7.84 13.85
CA GLN A 391 3.45 8.01 12.48
C GLN A 391 3.00 9.34 11.87
N GLU A 392 1.81 9.79 12.24
CA GLU A 392 1.19 11.04 11.82
C GLU A 392 2.00 12.28 12.27
N ASP A 393 2.73 12.17 13.38
CA ASP A 393 3.63 13.22 13.89
C ASP A 393 5.01 13.19 13.20
N THR A 394 5.14 12.42 12.10
CA THR A 394 6.35 12.32 11.30
C THR A 394 6.13 12.76 9.86
N VAL A 395 7.21 13.22 9.23
CA VAL A 395 7.23 13.60 7.80
C VAL A 395 8.20 12.72 7.04
N VAL A 396 7.97 12.59 5.73
CA VAL A 396 8.93 11.96 4.81
C VAL A 396 9.74 13.06 4.15
N THR A 397 11.06 13.00 4.28
CA THR A 397 11.97 13.97 3.65
C THR A 397 11.97 13.83 2.12
N ALA A 398 12.52 14.82 1.41
CA ALA A 398 12.71 14.73 -0.04
C ALA A 398 13.59 13.54 -0.45
N SER A 399 14.44 13.07 0.48
CA SER A 399 15.27 11.88 0.33
C SER A 399 14.55 10.55 0.62
N GLY A 400 13.24 10.60 0.93
CA GLY A 400 12.40 9.41 1.18
C GLY A 400 12.54 8.82 2.58
N VAL A 401 13.08 9.57 3.55
CA VAL A 401 13.32 9.09 4.91
C VAL A 401 12.23 9.63 5.82
N ARG A 402 11.53 8.76 6.55
CA ARG A 402 10.54 9.20 7.53
C ARG A 402 11.22 9.60 8.84
N VAL A 403 11.03 10.83 9.31
CA VAL A 403 11.63 11.36 10.55
C VAL A 403 10.66 12.31 11.25
N HIS A 404 10.98 12.70 12.47
CA HIS A 404 10.28 13.81 13.11
C HIS A 404 10.56 15.11 12.35
N PRO A 405 9.56 16.00 12.15
CA PRO A 405 9.71 17.24 11.39
C PRO A 405 10.88 18.13 11.84
N CYS A 406 11.21 18.15 13.13
CA CYS A 406 12.39 18.89 13.64
C CYS A 406 13.71 18.50 12.95
N LEU A 407 13.84 17.26 12.45
CA LEU A 407 15.06 16.71 11.86
C LEU A 407 15.04 16.72 10.32
N ALA A 408 13.86 16.94 9.71
CA ALA A 408 13.64 16.72 8.28
C ALA A 408 14.49 17.62 7.38
N ASP A 409 14.48 18.93 7.63
CA ASP A 409 15.22 19.91 6.82
C ASP A 409 16.74 19.70 6.93
N ALA A 410 17.24 19.45 8.15
CA ALA A 410 18.65 19.19 8.39
C ALA A 410 19.12 17.92 7.66
N LEU A 411 18.29 16.87 7.66
CA LEU A 411 18.58 15.64 6.95
C LEU A 411 18.63 15.85 5.42
N ASP A 412 17.70 16.60 4.84
CA ASP A 412 17.73 16.84 3.39
C ASP A 412 18.96 17.64 2.96
N VAL A 413 19.40 18.62 3.76
CA VAL A 413 20.65 19.36 3.48
C VAL A 413 21.88 18.46 3.64
N LEU A 414 21.92 17.60 4.67
CA LEU A 414 22.99 16.62 4.84
C LEU A 414 23.09 15.69 3.63
N MET A 415 21.97 15.12 3.20
CA MET A 415 21.91 14.16 2.09
C MET A 415 22.30 14.81 0.76
N ALA A 416 21.90 16.06 0.53
CA ALA A 416 22.31 16.83 -0.64
C ALA A 416 23.81 17.17 -0.62
N THR A 417 24.35 17.55 0.53
CA THR A 417 25.78 17.89 0.69
C THR A 417 26.66 16.64 0.51
N ALA A 418 26.27 15.52 1.11
CA ALA A 418 26.93 14.24 0.94
C ALA A 418 27.02 13.85 -0.55
N ARG A 419 25.90 13.98 -1.29
CA ARG A 419 25.87 13.70 -2.73
C ARG A 419 26.76 14.65 -3.52
N ALA A 420 26.79 15.94 -3.17
CA ALA A 420 27.67 16.91 -3.83
C ALA A 420 29.16 16.56 -3.64
N ASP A 421 29.51 15.96 -2.51
CA ASP A 421 30.85 15.45 -2.20
C ASP A 421 31.11 14.03 -2.73
N GLY A 422 30.15 13.46 -3.48
CA GLY A 422 30.28 12.15 -4.12
C GLY A 422 29.94 10.95 -3.24
N ILE A 423 29.23 11.17 -2.13
CA ILE A 423 28.74 10.14 -1.22
C ILE A 423 27.21 9.99 -1.40
N ASP A 424 26.74 8.92 -2.06
CA ASP A 424 25.30 8.64 -2.19
C ASP A 424 24.75 7.92 -0.97
N LEU A 425 24.43 8.69 0.06
CA LEU A 425 23.80 8.18 1.27
C LEU A 425 22.32 7.82 1.02
N ARG A 426 21.88 6.77 1.72
CA ARG A 426 20.48 6.39 1.94
C ARG A 426 20.27 6.16 3.43
N ALA A 427 19.06 6.30 3.95
CA ALA A 427 18.81 6.12 5.38
C ALA A 427 17.42 5.55 5.68
N TRP A 428 17.31 4.92 6.84
CA TRP A 428 16.06 4.52 7.46
C TRP A 428 15.87 5.30 8.75
N GLY A 429 14.69 5.91 8.92
CA GLY A 429 14.40 6.78 10.06
C GLY A 429 13.42 6.16 11.06
N TRP A 430 12.29 6.84 11.27
CA TRP A 430 11.26 6.50 12.24
C TRP A 430 10.78 5.04 12.16
N ARG A 431 10.57 4.45 13.34
CA ARG A 431 10.04 3.10 13.54
C ARG A 431 9.02 3.15 14.67
N SER A 432 7.83 2.57 14.51
CA SER A 432 6.82 2.59 15.57
C SER A 432 7.27 1.82 16.82
N SER A 433 6.66 2.12 17.98
CA SER A 433 6.89 1.35 19.20
C SER A 433 6.53 -0.13 19.06
N SER A 434 5.51 -0.47 18.28
CA SER A 434 5.16 -1.87 17.99
C SER A 434 6.26 -2.58 17.19
N GLN A 435 6.85 -1.90 16.19
CA GLN A 435 8.00 -2.43 15.46
C GLN A 435 9.24 -2.57 16.36
N GLN A 436 9.46 -1.66 17.33
CA GLN A 436 10.53 -1.80 18.32
C GLN A 436 10.33 -3.01 19.24
N ILE A 437 9.09 -3.23 19.69
CA ILE A 437 8.71 -4.39 20.51
C ILE A 437 8.97 -5.68 19.74
N ALA A 438 8.51 -5.78 18.50
CA ALA A 438 8.72 -6.93 17.62
C ALA A 438 10.22 -7.19 17.38
N LEU A 439 11.01 -6.14 17.13
CA LEU A 439 12.45 -6.28 16.93
C LEU A 439 13.15 -6.79 18.20
N ARG A 440 12.71 -6.34 19.37
CA ARG A 440 13.25 -6.82 20.66
C ARG A 440 12.86 -8.27 20.93
N ALA A 441 11.64 -8.67 20.57
CA ALA A 441 11.21 -10.06 20.67
C ALA A 441 12.04 -10.98 19.76
N ALA A 442 12.34 -10.52 18.53
CA ALA A 442 13.13 -11.29 17.57
C ALA A 442 14.62 -11.40 17.94
N ASN A 443 15.20 -10.32 18.49
CA ASN A 443 16.65 -10.23 18.67
C ASN A 443 17.11 -10.54 20.09
N CYS A 444 16.22 -10.51 21.07
CA CYS A 444 16.60 -10.59 22.47
C CYS A 444 16.14 -11.88 23.14
N SER A 445 17.01 -12.44 23.97
CA SER A 445 16.71 -13.62 24.78
C SER A 445 17.25 -13.45 26.21
N PRO A 446 16.53 -13.95 27.23
CA PRO A 446 17.05 -14.02 28.59
C PRO A 446 18.33 -14.85 28.66
N THR A 447 19.26 -14.48 29.53
CA THR A 447 20.45 -15.31 29.76
C THR A 447 20.10 -16.53 30.62
N GLU A 448 20.75 -17.66 30.36
CA GLU A 448 20.55 -18.88 31.17
C GLU A 448 20.99 -18.71 32.63
N ALA A 449 21.94 -17.80 32.89
CA ALA A 449 22.46 -17.54 34.23
C ALA A 449 21.51 -16.69 35.09
N ASP A 450 20.79 -15.76 34.46
CA ASP A 450 19.78 -14.91 35.10
C ASP A 450 18.71 -14.52 34.07
N PRO A 451 17.49 -15.05 34.19
CA PRO A 451 16.38 -14.73 33.27
C PRO A 451 15.93 -13.26 33.32
N SER A 452 16.34 -12.49 34.33
CA SER A 452 16.09 -11.04 34.38
C SER A 452 17.06 -10.23 33.52
N VAL A 453 18.17 -10.84 33.11
CA VAL A 453 19.16 -10.24 32.21
C VAL A 453 18.84 -10.64 30.78
N VAL A 454 18.51 -9.67 29.94
CA VAL A 454 18.16 -9.87 28.53
C VAL A 454 19.33 -9.47 27.65
N THR A 455 19.79 -10.38 26.80
CA THR A 455 20.84 -10.13 25.80
C THR A 455 20.25 -10.11 24.40
N CYS A 456 20.63 -9.12 23.59
CA CYS A 456 20.12 -8.92 22.24
C CYS A 456 21.21 -9.13 21.18
N ARG A 457 20.89 -9.80 20.07
CA ARG A 457 21.73 -9.94 18.88
C ARG A 457 20.89 -9.82 17.59
N PRO A 458 21.06 -8.76 16.78
CA PRO A 458 21.86 -7.55 17.07
C PRO A 458 21.36 -6.81 18.32
N GLN A 459 22.18 -5.89 18.83
CA GLN A 459 21.76 -5.04 19.95
C GLN A 459 20.48 -4.30 19.56
N THR A 460 19.49 -4.33 20.45
CA THR A 460 18.16 -3.76 20.17
C THR A 460 17.71 -3.00 21.40
N ALA A 461 17.29 -1.75 21.23
CA ALA A 461 16.86 -0.89 22.33
C ALA A 461 15.56 -1.42 22.99
N PRO A 462 15.35 -1.17 24.29
CA PRO A 462 14.04 -1.32 24.92
C PRO A 462 12.97 -0.43 24.24
N PRO A 463 11.70 -0.87 24.17
CA PRO A 463 10.60 -0.03 23.71
C PRO A 463 10.51 1.25 24.54
N GLY A 464 10.18 2.36 23.89
CA GLY A 464 10.14 3.70 24.48
C GLY A 464 11.50 4.38 24.64
N THR A 465 12.60 3.66 24.39
CA THR A 465 13.95 4.20 24.53
C THR A 465 14.67 4.38 23.20
N SER A 466 14.20 3.79 22.11
CA SER A 466 14.82 3.98 20.80
C SER A 466 14.52 5.37 20.26
N ARG A 467 15.53 6.02 19.68
CA ARG A 467 15.34 7.31 19.00
C ARG A 467 14.62 7.15 17.66
N HIS A 468 14.60 5.94 17.09
CA HIS A 468 13.75 5.64 15.93
C HIS A 468 12.26 5.75 16.29
N GLU A 469 11.86 5.37 17.52
CA GLU A 469 10.47 5.54 18.00
C GLU A 469 10.05 7.00 18.13
N ARG A 470 11.02 7.92 18.14
CA ARG A 470 10.82 9.37 18.23
C ARG A 470 11.01 10.07 16.89
N GLY A 471 11.44 9.35 15.85
CA GLY A 471 11.81 9.93 14.56
C GLY A 471 13.11 10.74 14.59
N LEU A 472 13.98 10.48 15.58
CA LEU A 472 15.22 11.22 15.82
C LEU A 472 16.50 10.39 15.59
N ALA A 473 16.37 9.22 14.96
CA ALA A 473 17.50 8.36 14.61
C ALA A 473 17.42 7.91 13.16
N LEU A 474 18.59 7.56 12.63
CA LEU A 474 18.86 7.23 11.25
C LEU A 474 19.85 6.08 11.17
N ASP A 475 19.48 5.04 10.42
CA ASP A 475 20.39 3.98 9.99
C ASP A 475 20.82 4.25 8.54
N PHE A 476 22.02 4.77 8.37
CA PHE A 476 22.58 5.11 7.06
C PHE A 476 23.11 3.87 6.31
N THR A 477 22.99 3.94 5.00
CA THR A 477 23.55 2.99 4.04
C THR A 477 24.20 3.75 2.87
N VAL A 478 25.13 3.08 2.19
CA VAL A 478 25.75 3.55 0.94
C VAL A 478 25.82 2.35 -0.01
N ASP A 479 25.45 2.55 -1.26
CA ASP A 479 25.38 1.48 -2.28
C ASP A 479 24.58 0.23 -1.79
N GLY A 480 23.46 0.47 -1.09
CA GLY A 480 22.59 -0.57 -0.56
C GLY A 480 23.16 -1.37 0.63
N LYS A 481 24.26 -0.91 1.24
CA LYS A 481 24.92 -1.59 2.37
C LYS A 481 25.04 -0.68 3.58
N VAL A 482 24.88 -1.24 4.78
CA VAL A 482 25.15 -0.55 6.05
C VAL A 482 26.59 -0.03 6.10
N LEU A 483 26.78 1.14 6.69
CA LEU A 483 28.10 1.74 6.82
C LEU A 483 29.03 0.87 7.66
N ARG A 484 30.32 0.92 7.33
CA ARG A 484 31.40 0.27 8.08
C ARG A 484 32.32 1.34 8.61
N ALA A 485 32.87 1.11 9.81
CA ALA A 485 33.87 1.99 10.38
C ALA A 485 35.04 2.18 9.40
N GLY A 486 35.41 3.43 9.16
CA GLY A 486 36.48 3.82 8.24
C GLY A 486 36.12 3.77 6.74
N SER A 487 34.86 3.49 6.36
CA SER A 487 34.43 3.69 4.97
C SER A 487 34.44 5.19 4.61
N PRO A 488 34.57 5.55 3.32
CA PRO A 488 34.51 6.96 2.91
C PRO A 488 33.23 7.67 3.38
N ALA A 489 32.08 7.01 3.27
CA ALA A 489 30.80 7.53 3.77
C ALA A 489 30.78 7.73 5.30
N PHE A 490 31.36 6.80 6.05
CA PHE A 490 31.47 6.92 7.51
C PHE A 490 32.39 8.05 7.93
N LEU A 491 33.54 8.20 7.27
CA LEU A 491 34.48 9.29 7.54
C LEU A 491 33.86 10.64 7.21
N TRP A 492 33.13 10.74 6.09
CA TRP A 492 32.38 11.93 5.71
C TRP A 492 31.34 12.29 6.79
N LEU A 493 30.50 11.34 7.21
CA LEU A 493 29.53 11.60 8.29
C LEU A 493 30.21 11.99 9.61
N THR A 494 31.36 11.39 9.94
CA THR A 494 32.13 11.75 11.14
C THR A 494 32.61 13.19 11.12
N GLU A 495 32.90 13.74 9.94
CA GLU A 495 33.34 15.12 9.77
C GLU A 495 32.17 16.12 9.74
N HIS A 496 31.02 15.72 9.20
CA HIS A 496 29.94 16.65 8.85
C HIS A 496 28.63 16.50 9.63
N ALA A 497 28.28 15.32 10.15
CA ALA A 497 26.94 15.05 10.69
C ALA A 497 26.59 15.92 11.91
N ALA A 498 27.59 16.33 12.70
CA ALA A 498 27.39 17.20 13.86
C ALA A 498 26.84 18.59 13.47
N ASP A 499 27.18 19.11 12.29
CA ASP A 499 26.64 20.39 11.78
C ASP A 499 25.12 20.30 11.48
N TYR A 500 24.60 19.08 11.38
CA TYR A 500 23.19 18.75 11.15
C TYR A 500 22.49 18.17 12.39
N GLY A 501 23.13 18.25 13.55
CA GLY A 501 22.56 17.77 14.81
C GLY A 501 22.51 16.25 14.92
N LEU A 502 23.43 15.52 14.30
CA LEU A 502 23.53 14.07 14.38
C LEU A 502 24.87 13.64 14.97
N GLU A 503 24.81 12.67 15.89
CA GLU A 503 25.94 12.02 16.52
C GLU A 503 25.88 10.51 16.26
N ASN A 504 27.04 9.87 16.10
CA ASN A 504 27.12 8.42 15.89
C ASN A 504 27.03 7.65 17.21
N LEU A 505 26.29 6.54 17.21
CA LEU A 505 26.33 5.59 18.30
C LEU A 505 27.67 4.80 18.28
N PRO A 506 28.49 4.88 19.34
CA PRO A 506 29.76 4.17 19.38
C PRO A 506 29.56 2.65 19.26
N GLY A 507 30.14 2.06 18.21
CA GLY A 507 30.06 0.62 17.95
C GLY A 507 29.08 0.24 16.83
N GLU A 508 28.22 1.16 16.39
CA GLU A 508 27.31 0.98 15.26
C GLU A 508 27.57 2.06 14.19
N PRO A 509 28.51 1.83 13.25
CA PRO A 509 28.90 2.85 12.26
C PRO A 509 27.79 3.34 11.34
N TRP A 510 26.68 2.58 11.25
CA TRP A 510 25.50 2.92 10.47
C TRP A 510 24.48 3.76 11.25
N HIS A 511 24.52 3.77 12.58
CA HIS A 511 23.47 4.36 13.41
C HIS A 511 23.84 5.77 13.90
N TRP A 512 22.96 6.73 13.65
CA TRP A 512 23.16 8.14 13.98
C TRP A 512 21.86 8.71 14.54
N SER A 513 21.95 9.50 15.60
CA SER A 513 20.78 10.12 16.23
C SER A 513 21.14 11.48 16.82
N VAL A 514 20.14 12.23 17.27
CA VAL A 514 20.35 13.59 17.81
C VAL A 514 21.19 13.62 19.10
N ASP A 515 21.33 12.49 19.78
CA ASP A 515 22.09 12.36 21.03
C ASP A 515 23.09 11.18 21.02
N GLY A 516 23.27 10.53 19.87
CA GLY A 516 24.18 9.39 19.70
C GLY A 516 23.72 8.10 20.37
N TRP A 517 22.43 7.98 20.73
CA TRP A 517 21.80 6.79 21.34
C TRP A 517 20.60 6.24 20.58
#